data_AF-A0A4U0NRS4-F1
#
_entry.id   AF-A0A4U0NRS4-F1
#
_cell.length_a   1.000
_cell.length_b   1.000
_cell.length_c   1.000
_cell.angle_alpha   90.00
_cell.angle_beta   90.00
_cell.angle_gamma   90.00
#
_symmetry.space_group_name_H-M   'P 1'
#
loop_
_entity.id
_entity.type
_entity.pdbx_description
1 polymer ?
#
loop_
_entity_poly.entity_id
_entity_poly.type
_entity_poly.pdbx_seq_one_letter_code
_entity_poly.pdbx_strand_id
1 'polypeptide(L)'
;MNTFRKIVTGIGTTAAAVGIVFAAGPPATAAGKWCNNSVCIETYDTGTYLGRVEVSVTNTNQPHRISARVWATNGWSANTKVEDVAAFRTYRDQAYPQRHFPAGTRLCAEGFRGDDSVGLPCVTITD
;
A
#
# COMPACT_ATOMS: atom_id res chain seq x y z
N MET A 1 11.42 58.26 -21.18
CA MET A 1 9.97 58.55 -21.21
C MET A 1 9.25 57.23 -21.40
N ASN A 2 8.68 56.61 -20.38
CA ASN A 2 7.33 56.82 -19.80
C ASN A 2 6.74 55.38 -19.77
N THR A 3 6.21 54.78 -18.71
CA THR A 3 5.54 55.33 -17.53
C THR A 3 5.44 54.21 -16.49
N PHE A 4 5.85 54.52 -15.25
CA PHE A 4 5.44 53.82 -14.03
C PHE A 4 3.90 53.83 -13.90
N ARG A 5 3.28 52.69 -13.64
CA ARG A 5 1.99 52.66 -12.93
C ARG A 5 2.08 51.76 -11.70
N LYS A 6 2.11 52.44 -10.55
CA LYS A 6 1.76 51.93 -9.23
C LYS A 6 0.28 51.53 -9.24
N ILE A 7 -0.04 50.37 -8.67
CA ILE A 7 -1.28 50.22 -7.89
C ILE A 7 -0.87 49.67 -6.52
N VAL A 8 -1.40 50.35 -5.52
CA VAL A 8 -1.01 50.38 -4.11
C VAL A 8 -2.14 49.70 -3.33
N THR A 9 -1.74 48.79 -2.44
CA THR A 9 -2.38 48.32 -1.19
C THR A 9 -3.81 47.81 -1.17
N GLY A 10 -3.96 46.62 -0.57
CA GLY A 10 -5.17 46.20 0.13
C GLY A 10 -4.82 45.14 1.17
N ILE A 11 -4.63 45.56 2.42
CA ILE A 11 -4.41 44.69 3.58
C ILE A 11 -5.69 43.88 3.82
N GLY A 12 -5.55 42.57 3.93
CA GLY A 12 -6.63 41.65 4.30
C GLY A 12 -6.06 40.48 5.08
N THR A 13 -5.62 40.74 6.32
CA THR A 13 -5.33 39.70 7.30
C THR A 13 -6.62 39.05 7.75
N THR A 14 -6.91 37.86 7.24
CA THR A 14 -7.72 36.87 7.96
C THR A 14 -7.02 35.53 7.88
N ALA A 15 -6.34 35.19 8.97
CA ALA A 15 -5.86 33.84 9.22
C ALA A 15 -7.06 32.89 9.28
N ALA A 16 -7.21 32.04 8.27
CA ALA A 16 -7.84 30.74 8.44
C ALA A 16 -6.70 29.72 8.45
N ALA A 17 -6.16 29.48 9.64
CA ALA A 17 -5.27 28.35 9.90
C ALA A 17 -6.09 27.07 9.78
N VAL A 18 -6.37 26.64 8.55
CA VAL A 18 -6.78 25.27 8.27
C VAL A 18 -5.47 24.47 8.24
N GLY A 19 -5.12 23.90 9.39
CA GLY A 19 -4.04 22.94 9.50
C GLY A 19 -4.41 21.67 8.75
N ILE A 20 -4.29 21.70 7.42
CA ILE A 20 -4.25 20.47 6.63
C ILE A 20 -2.89 19.86 6.93
N VAL A 21 -2.87 18.92 7.87
CA VAL A 21 -1.74 18.01 8.04
C VAL A 21 -1.73 17.14 6.78
N PHE A 22 -1.06 17.63 5.74
CA PHE A 22 -0.54 16.74 4.72
C PHE A 22 0.54 15.94 5.42
N ALA A 23 0.18 14.75 5.93
CA ALA A 23 1.16 13.71 6.14
C ALA A 23 1.69 13.35 4.75
N ALA A 24 2.65 14.14 4.25
CA ALA A 24 3.55 13.71 3.21
C ALA A 24 4.35 12.57 3.84
N GLY A 25 3.80 11.35 3.79
CA GLY A 25 4.62 10.16 3.91
C GLY A 25 5.79 10.32 2.95
N PRO A 26 7.00 9.85 3.32
CA PRO A 26 8.18 10.05 2.51
C PRO A 26 7.83 9.71 1.07
N PRO A 27 7.92 10.68 0.14
CA PRO A 27 7.59 10.40 -1.24
C PRO A 27 8.47 9.22 -1.67
N ALA A 28 7.91 8.29 -2.44
CA ALA A 28 8.67 7.28 -3.18
C ALA A 28 9.53 7.93 -4.29
N THR A 29 9.99 9.17 -4.07
CA THR A 29 10.97 9.87 -4.86
C THR A 29 12.31 9.25 -4.54
N ALA A 30 12.72 8.33 -5.42
CA ALA A 30 14.11 8.14 -5.74
C ALA A 30 14.79 9.52 -5.87
N ALA A 31 15.50 9.96 -4.83
CA ALA A 31 16.26 11.20 -4.90
C ALA A 31 17.56 10.88 -5.63
N GLY A 32 17.66 11.32 -6.88
CA GLY A 32 18.90 11.24 -7.64
C GLY A 32 19.94 12.16 -7.02
N LYS A 33 20.99 11.59 -6.42
CA LYS A 33 22.17 12.31 -5.93
C LYS A 33 23.31 12.13 -6.92
N TRP A 34 23.99 13.20 -7.29
CA TRP A 34 25.19 13.08 -8.12
C TRP A 34 26.34 12.57 -7.24
N CYS A 35 26.85 11.36 -7.48
CA CYS A 35 28.08 10.87 -6.85
C CYS A 35 29.11 10.49 -7.90
N ASN A 36 30.30 11.07 -7.77
CA ASN A 36 31.54 10.68 -8.46
C ASN A 36 31.33 10.28 -9.93
N ASN A 37 30.95 11.26 -10.76
CA ASN A 37 30.68 11.12 -12.21
C ASN A 37 29.50 10.21 -12.60
N SER A 38 28.62 9.84 -11.67
CA SER A 38 27.41 9.07 -11.95
C SER A 38 26.20 9.59 -11.16
N VAL A 39 24.99 9.35 -11.68
CA VAL A 39 23.76 9.55 -10.92
C VAL A 39 23.61 8.36 -9.96
N CYS A 40 23.77 8.59 -8.67
CA CYS A 40 23.32 7.65 -7.65
C CYS A 40 21.82 7.84 -7.47
N ILE A 41 21.06 6.76 -7.56
CA ILE A 41 19.66 6.76 -7.18
C ILE A 41 19.60 6.26 -5.73
N GLU A 42 19.31 7.14 -4.78
CA GLU A 42 18.90 6.71 -3.44
C GLU A 42 17.42 6.33 -3.51
N THR A 43 17.13 5.06 -3.77
CA THR A 43 15.80 4.51 -3.48
C THR A 43 15.70 4.33 -1.97
N TYR A 44 14.85 5.12 -1.31
CA TYR A 44 14.56 5.03 0.12
C TYR A 44 13.75 3.79 0.53
N ASP A 45 13.54 2.87 -0.40
CA ASP A 45 12.84 1.62 -0.11
C ASP A 45 13.79 0.69 0.66
N THR A 46 13.73 0.79 1.99
CA THR A 46 14.45 -0.07 2.93
C THR A 46 13.50 -1.13 3.49
N GLY A 47 14.02 -2.31 3.84
CA GLY A 47 13.29 -3.47 4.39
C GLY A 47 13.19 -4.66 3.42
N THR A 48 12.39 -5.67 3.76
CA THR A 48 12.19 -6.85 2.89
C THR A 48 11.32 -6.55 1.68
N TYR A 49 11.80 -6.90 0.50
CA TYR A 49 11.01 -6.88 -0.73
C TYR A 49 10.05 -8.06 -0.80
N LEU A 50 8.75 -7.79 -0.95
CA LEU A 50 7.75 -8.82 -1.22
C LEU A 50 7.28 -8.73 -2.67
N GLY A 51 7.71 -9.69 -3.50
CA GLY A 51 7.24 -9.78 -4.88
C GLY A 51 5.80 -10.31 -4.98
N ARG A 52 5.50 -11.36 -4.20
CA ARG A 52 4.22 -12.06 -4.28
C ARG A 52 3.85 -12.76 -2.98
N VAL A 53 2.56 -12.72 -2.66
CA VAL A 53 1.98 -13.43 -1.51
C VAL A 53 0.90 -14.35 -2.05
N GLU A 54 1.11 -15.66 -1.93
CA GLU A 54 0.10 -16.65 -2.31
C GLU A 54 -0.81 -16.95 -1.12
N VAL A 55 -2.11 -16.97 -1.37
CA VAL A 55 -3.13 -17.33 -0.38
C VAL A 55 -3.86 -18.58 -0.89
N SER A 56 -4.05 -19.54 0.01
CA SER A 56 -4.84 -20.74 -0.26
C SER A 56 -5.96 -20.86 0.76
N VAL A 57 -7.19 -21.12 0.29
CA VAL A 57 -8.37 -21.32 1.13
C VAL A 57 -9.01 -22.65 0.78
N THR A 58 -9.04 -23.58 1.71
CA THR A 58 -9.67 -24.89 1.50
C THR A 58 -11.17 -24.79 1.67
N ASN A 59 -11.91 -25.24 0.67
CA ASN A 59 -13.36 -25.30 0.71
C ASN A 59 -13.86 -26.57 1.41
N THR A 60 -15.09 -26.53 1.93
CA THR A 60 -15.70 -27.64 2.68
C THR A 60 -16.70 -28.41 1.82
N ASN A 61 -17.74 -28.96 2.43
CA ASN A 61 -18.71 -29.89 1.90
C ASN A 61 -19.67 -29.36 0.83
N GLN A 62 -19.61 -28.09 0.46
CA GLN A 62 -20.47 -27.51 -0.57
C GLN A 62 -19.72 -26.45 -1.40
N PRO A 63 -20.17 -26.14 -2.63
CA PRO A 63 -19.59 -25.07 -3.42
C PRO A 63 -19.75 -23.72 -2.73
N HIS A 64 -18.72 -22.89 -2.78
CA HIS A 64 -18.75 -21.55 -2.24
C HIS A 64 -18.02 -20.58 -3.14
N ARG A 65 -18.49 -19.33 -3.17
CA ARG A 65 -17.77 -18.20 -3.75
C ARG A 65 -16.66 -17.79 -2.78
N ILE A 66 -15.41 -17.94 -3.18
CA ILE A 66 -14.23 -17.70 -2.33
C ILE A 66 -13.42 -16.52 -2.86
N SER A 67 -12.92 -15.72 -1.93
CA SER A 67 -11.96 -14.65 -2.17
C SER A 67 -10.99 -14.56 -1.00
N ALA A 68 -9.95 -13.75 -1.15
CA ALA A 68 -9.04 -13.43 -0.06
C ALA A 68 -8.60 -11.96 -0.12
N ARG A 69 -8.15 -11.45 1.02
CA ARG A 69 -7.55 -10.13 1.17
C ARG A 69 -6.21 -10.25 1.87
N VAL A 70 -5.16 -9.76 1.25
CA VAL A 70 -3.85 -9.60 1.90
C VAL A 70 -3.71 -8.15 2.31
N TRP A 71 -3.35 -7.90 3.56
CA TRP A 71 -3.15 -6.55 4.08
C TRP A 71 -1.96 -6.49 5.04
N ALA A 72 -1.37 -5.32 5.15
CA ALA A 72 -0.23 -5.06 6.00
C ALA A 72 -0.51 -3.88 6.93
N THR A 73 0.09 -3.91 8.13
CA THR A 73 -0.10 -2.84 9.13
C THR A 73 0.46 -1.49 8.71
N ASN A 74 1.27 -1.43 7.66
CA ASN A 74 1.73 -0.19 7.04
C ASN A 74 0.71 0.46 6.08
N GLY A 75 -0.50 -0.10 5.98
CA GLY A 75 -1.59 0.43 5.17
C GLY A 75 -1.69 -0.14 3.75
N TRP A 76 -0.78 -1.02 3.33
CA TRP A 76 -0.92 -1.71 2.05
C TRP A 76 -2.00 -2.80 2.14
N SER A 77 -2.82 -2.95 1.09
CA SER A 77 -3.76 -4.07 0.98
C SER A 77 -4.07 -4.38 -0.48
N ALA A 78 -4.44 -5.63 -0.76
CA ALA A 78 -4.92 -6.09 -2.04
C ALA A 78 -5.93 -7.23 -1.85
N ASN A 79 -6.97 -7.24 -2.68
CA ASN A 79 -7.89 -8.37 -2.79
C ASN A 79 -7.42 -9.30 -3.92
N THR A 80 -7.60 -10.60 -3.72
CA THR A 80 -7.43 -11.60 -4.76
C THR A 80 -8.69 -11.71 -5.62
N LYS A 81 -8.64 -12.49 -6.70
CA LYS A 81 -9.82 -12.75 -7.54
C LYS A 81 -10.93 -13.42 -6.73
N VAL A 82 -12.16 -13.27 -7.19
CA VAL A 82 -13.30 -14.00 -6.62
C VAL A 82 -13.65 -15.16 -7.54
N GLU A 83 -13.77 -16.37 -7.00
CA GLU A 83 -14.02 -17.58 -7.79
C GLU A 83 -15.02 -18.51 -7.09
N ASP A 84 -15.90 -19.14 -7.85
CA ASP A 84 -16.77 -20.21 -7.35
C ASP A 84 -15.98 -21.52 -7.30
N VAL A 85 -15.78 -22.03 -6.08
CA VAL A 85 -14.95 -23.20 -5.82
C VAL A 85 -15.83 -24.35 -5.41
N ALA A 86 -15.69 -25.49 -6.09
CA ALA A 86 -16.44 -26.70 -5.78
C ALA A 86 -16.13 -27.24 -4.36
N ALA A 87 -16.98 -28.14 -3.87
CA ALA A 87 -16.78 -28.79 -2.58
C ALA A 87 -15.43 -29.52 -2.52
N PHE A 88 -14.77 -29.46 -1.36
CA PHE A 88 -13.48 -30.10 -1.05
C PHE A 88 -12.33 -29.71 -2.00
N ARG A 89 -12.45 -28.57 -2.69
CA ARG A 89 -11.38 -28.00 -3.51
C ARG A 89 -10.72 -26.83 -2.80
N THR A 90 -9.49 -26.53 -3.20
CA THR A 90 -8.72 -25.42 -2.64
C THR A 90 -8.71 -24.27 -3.64
N TYR A 91 -9.18 -23.12 -3.19
CA TYR A 91 -8.93 -21.85 -3.83
C TYR A 91 -7.45 -21.49 -3.67
N ARG A 92 -6.80 -21.01 -4.73
CA ARG A 92 -5.44 -20.47 -4.67
C ARG A 92 -5.33 -19.25 -5.56
N ASP A 93 -4.83 -18.15 -5.00
CA ASP A 93 -4.53 -16.95 -5.77
C ASP A 93 -3.41 -16.13 -5.13
N GLN A 94 -2.96 -15.09 -5.82
CA GLN A 94 -1.76 -14.33 -5.49
C GLN A 94 -2.09 -12.84 -5.37
N ALA A 95 -1.58 -12.21 -4.31
CA ALA A 95 -1.46 -10.77 -4.22
C ALA A 95 -0.03 -10.35 -4.62
N TYR A 96 0.11 -9.18 -5.25
CA TYR A 96 1.37 -8.70 -5.80
C TYR A 96 1.76 -7.37 -5.13
N PRO A 97 2.40 -7.39 -3.94
CA PRO A 97 2.83 -6.18 -3.28
C PRO A 97 3.86 -5.39 -4.09
N GLN A 98 4.83 -6.10 -4.70
CA GLN A 98 5.91 -5.55 -5.53
C GLN A 98 6.60 -4.33 -4.92
N ARG A 99 6.84 -4.39 -3.61
CA ARG A 99 7.40 -3.28 -2.83
C ARG A 99 8.14 -3.77 -1.61
N HIS A 100 8.96 -2.89 -1.03
CA HIS A 100 9.62 -3.12 0.24
C HIS A 100 8.69 -2.85 1.42
N PHE A 101 8.87 -3.63 2.48
CA PHE A 101 8.16 -3.53 3.74
C PHE A 101 9.17 -3.38 4.87
N PRO A 102 9.03 -2.34 5.72
CA PRO A 102 9.89 -2.18 6.89
C PRO A 102 9.79 -3.39 7.83
N ALA A 103 10.91 -3.72 8.49
CA ALA A 103 10.92 -4.68 9.59
C ALA A 103 9.88 -4.30 10.66
N GLY A 104 9.25 -5.30 11.25
CA GLY A 104 8.10 -5.14 12.16
C GLY A 104 6.76 -4.98 11.47
N THR A 105 6.70 -4.82 10.13
CA THR A 105 5.42 -4.82 9.42
C THR A 105 4.75 -6.18 9.54
N ARG A 106 3.49 -6.20 9.97
CA ARG A 106 2.69 -7.43 10.05
C ARG A 106 1.87 -7.56 8.77
N LEU A 107 2.04 -8.67 8.08
CA LEU A 107 1.31 -9.06 6.88
C LEU A 107 0.29 -10.12 7.26
N CYS A 108 -0.98 -9.90 6.93
CA CYS A 108 -2.07 -10.80 7.19
C CYS A 108 -2.77 -11.18 5.90
N ALA A 109 -3.20 -12.44 5.78
CA ALA A 109 -4.04 -12.91 4.69
C ALA A 109 -5.37 -13.38 5.28
N GLU A 110 -6.46 -12.81 4.82
CA GLU A 110 -7.82 -13.17 5.25
C GLU A 110 -8.53 -13.90 4.13
N GLY A 111 -9.05 -15.09 4.42
CA GLY A 111 -9.86 -15.86 3.47
C GLY A 111 -11.35 -15.64 3.72
N PHE A 112 -12.13 -15.50 2.65
CA PHE A 112 -13.58 -15.33 2.71
C PHE A 112 -14.29 -16.43 1.94
N ARG A 113 -15.41 -16.88 2.52
CA ARG A 113 -16.33 -17.83 1.92
C ARG A 113 -17.72 -17.20 1.93
N GLY A 114 -18.14 -16.65 0.80
CA GLY A 114 -19.21 -15.66 0.79
C GLY A 114 -18.78 -14.42 1.58
N ASP A 115 -19.60 -14.00 2.53
CA ASP A 115 -19.30 -12.86 3.41
C ASP A 115 -18.60 -13.28 4.72
N ASP A 116 -18.46 -14.59 4.96
CA ASP A 116 -17.87 -15.13 6.17
C ASP A 116 -16.33 -15.20 6.08
N SER A 117 -15.65 -14.64 7.07
CA SER A 117 -14.20 -14.80 7.25
C SER A 117 -13.90 -16.21 7.78
N VAL A 118 -13.03 -16.95 7.10
CA VAL A 118 -12.71 -18.36 7.39
C VAL A 118 -11.25 -18.57 7.83
N GLY A 119 -10.48 -17.50 8.01
CA GLY A 119 -9.13 -17.57 8.54
C GLY A 119 -8.34 -16.28 8.33
N LEU A 120 -7.44 -15.99 9.27
CA LEU A 120 -6.59 -14.79 9.27
C LEU A 120 -5.15 -15.11 9.74
N PRO A 121 -4.37 -15.92 9.02
CA PRO A 121 -2.94 -16.05 9.29
C PRO A 121 -2.23 -14.70 9.13
N CYS A 122 -1.35 -14.39 10.08
CA CYS A 122 -0.49 -13.22 10.02
C CYS A 122 0.96 -13.60 10.31
N VAL A 123 1.89 -12.96 9.61
CA VAL A 123 3.33 -13.07 9.82
C VAL A 123 3.93 -11.68 10.02
N THR A 124 5.01 -11.59 10.80
CA THR A 124 5.75 -10.34 10.96
C THR A 124 6.99 -10.41 10.10
N ILE A 125 7.24 -9.37 9.32
CA ILE A 125 8.43 -9.22 8.49
C ILE A 125 9.58 -8.80 9.41
N THR A 126 10.66 -9.58 9.46
CA THR A 126 11.72 -9.41 10.45
C THR A 126 12.93 -8.62 9.95
N ASP A 127 13.15 -8.57 8.64
CA ASP A 127 14.36 -8.03 8.01
C ASP A 127 14.06 -7.00 6.91
#